data_AF-A0A534Q2X3-F1
#
_entry.id   AF-A0A534Q2X3-F1
#
_cell.length_a   1.000
_cell.length_b   1.000
_cell.length_c   1.000
_cell.angle_alpha   90.00
_cell.angle_beta   90.00
_cell.angle_gamma   90.00
#
_symmetry.space_group_name_H-M   'P 1'
#
loop_
_entity.id
_entity.type
_entity.pdbx_description
1 polymer ?
#
loop_
_entity_poly.entity_id
_entity_poly.type
_entity_poly.pdbx_seq_one_letter_code
_entity_poly.pdbx_strand_id
1 'polypeptide(L)'
;SMKDPVQLLRIKMLCAGALNLAAAAIFGERVQGMRVAAGALLLGSLSYGLSFLLYTRAQRVLGAARQGALFAVAPFAGAALAIPLLGDRASLSDLAGAEVMAAGVLVLARARHGHLHTHAPLTHEHPHVSDAHHKHRH
;
A
#
# COMPACT_ATOMS: atom_id res chain seq x y z
N SER A 1 -13.67 -1.50 -4.12
CA SER A 1 -14.19 -1.13 -2.78
C SER A 1 -14.41 0.37 -2.74
N MET A 2 -15.66 0.84 -2.61
CA MET A 2 -16.05 2.26 -2.70
C MET A 2 -15.81 3.08 -1.42
N LYS A 3 -14.97 2.61 -0.48
CA LYS A 3 -14.73 3.35 0.77
C LYS A 3 -13.87 4.57 0.49
N ASP A 4 -14.25 5.74 0.99
CA ASP A 4 -13.47 6.98 0.86
C ASP A 4 -12.07 6.81 1.52
N PRO A 5 -10.95 7.11 0.83
CA PRO A 5 -9.61 7.01 1.40
C PRO A 5 -9.43 7.86 2.63
N VAL A 6 -10.09 9.03 2.68
CA VAL A 6 -9.97 9.96 3.80
C VAL A 6 -10.66 9.37 5.02
N GLN A 7 -11.84 8.77 4.87
CA GLN A 7 -12.49 8.02 5.96
C GLN A 7 -11.62 6.86 6.46
N LEU A 8 -11.04 6.07 5.56
CA LEU A 8 -10.17 4.95 5.92
C LEU A 8 -8.92 5.43 6.68
N LEU A 9 -8.29 6.50 6.20
CA LEU A 9 -7.16 7.15 6.86
C LEU A 9 -7.56 7.59 8.28
N ARG A 10 -8.65 8.37 8.41
CA ARG A 10 -9.08 8.92 9.70
C ARG A 10 -9.25 7.83 10.75
N ILE A 11 -9.97 6.75 10.41
CA ILE A 11 -10.21 5.65 11.35
C ILE A 11 -8.89 4.98 11.72
N LYS A 12 -8.08 4.59 10.71
CA LYS A 12 -6.82 3.87 10.95
C LYS A 12 -5.84 4.68 11.80
N MET A 13 -5.70 5.96 11.49
CA MET A 13 -4.74 6.84 12.16
C MET A 13 -5.21 7.27 13.55
N LEU A 14 -6.51 7.47 13.77
CA LEU A 14 -7.06 7.74 15.10
C LEU A 14 -6.89 6.52 16.01
N CYS A 15 -7.21 5.31 15.53
CA CYS A 15 -7.00 4.09 16.30
C CYS A 15 -5.51 3.89 16.64
N ALA A 16 -4.62 4.03 15.67
CA ALA A 16 -3.17 3.91 15.90
C ALA A 16 -2.65 4.97 16.89
N GLY A 17 -3.05 6.23 16.73
CA GLY A 17 -2.66 7.32 17.61
C GLY A 17 -3.17 7.13 19.04
N ALA A 18 -4.44 6.74 19.21
CA ALA A 18 -5.02 6.47 20.52
C ALA A 18 -4.33 5.30 21.23
N LEU A 19 -4.02 4.22 20.51
CA LEU A 19 -3.29 3.08 21.07
C LEU A 19 -1.86 3.46 21.47
N ASN A 20 -1.16 4.25 20.65
CA ASN A 20 0.20 4.71 20.98
C ASN A 20 0.20 5.66 22.20
N LEU A 21 -0.79 6.55 22.31
CA LEU A 21 -0.94 7.43 23.48
C LEU A 21 -1.31 6.66 24.75
N ALA A 22 -2.19 5.65 24.62
CA ALA A 22 -2.53 4.76 25.74
C ALA A 22 -1.31 3.96 26.19
N ALA A 23 -0.52 3.40 25.26
CA ALA A 23 0.72 2.72 25.57
C ALA A 23 1.71 3.66 26.28
N ALA A 24 1.92 4.88 25.77
CA ALA A 24 2.77 5.88 26.41
C ALA A 24 2.31 6.19 27.84
N ALA A 25 1.00 6.31 28.07
CA ALA A 25 0.45 6.52 29.42
C ALA A 25 0.70 5.32 30.36
N ILE A 26 0.54 4.08 29.85
CA ILE A 26 0.80 2.85 30.61
C ILE A 26 2.28 2.74 31.00
N PHE A 27 3.20 3.10 30.09
CA PHE A 27 4.64 3.07 30.36
C PHE A 27 5.16 4.30 31.12
N GLY A 28 4.28 5.27 31.46
CA GLY A 28 4.66 6.47 32.20
C GLY A 28 5.54 7.44 31.40
N GLU A 29 5.47 7.39 30.08
CA GLU A 29 6.22 8.28 29.20
C GLU A 29 5.76 9.73 29.38
N ARG A 30 6.72 10.66 29.39
CA ARG A 30 6.43 12.09 29.56
C ARG A 30 6.16 12.74 28.21
N VAL A 31 5.21 13.67 28.20
CA VAL A 31 4.97 14.52 27.04
C VAL A 31 6.23 15.36 26.80
N GLN A 32 6.94 15.04 25.72
CA GLN A 32 8.07 15.83 25.26
C GLN A 32 7.58 17.24 24.89
N GLY A 33 8.42 18.25 25.05
CA GLY A 33 8.02 19.65 24.85
C GLY A 33 7.31 19.93 23.52
N MET A 34 6.51 21.01 23.45
CA MET A 34 5.63 21.34 22.31
C MET A 34 6.32 21.27 20.94
N ARG A 35 7.61 21.63 20.86
CA ARG A 35 8.41 21.56 19.63
C ARG A 35 8.55 20.13 19.10
N VAL A 36 8.83 19.17 19.98
CA VAL A 36 8.97 17.75 19.62
C VAL A 36 7.61 17.19 19.22
N ALA A 37 6.55 17.54 19.95
CA ALA A 37 5.19 17.15 19.61
C ALA A 37 4.77 17.67 18.22
N ALA A 38 5.01 18.95 17.93
CA ALA A 38 4.73 19.53 16.61
C ALA A 38 5.55 18.86 15.50
N GLY A 39 6.84 18.60 15.74
CA GLY A 39 7.70 17.87 14.81
C GLY A 39 7.20 16.45 14.52
N ALA A 40 6.80 15.72 15.57
CA ALA A 40 6.26 14.37 15.44
C ALA A 40 4.91 14.35 14.70
N LEU A 41 4.03 15.32 14.96
CA LEU A 41 2.76 15.47 14.25
C LEU A 41 2.97 15.79 12.77
N LEU A 42 3.89 16.69 12.44
CA LEU A 42 4.24 17.00 11.05
C LEU A 42 4.83 15.79 10.33
N LEU A 43 5.82 15.14 10.95
CA LEU A 43 6.47 13.95 10.40
C LEU A 43 5.45 12.83 10.20
N GLY A 44 4.55 12.60 11.17
CA GLY A 44 3.49 11.61 11.07
C GLY A 44 2.46 11.95 9.99
N SER A 45 2.07 13.22 9.89
CA SER A 45 1.12 13.70 8.88
C SER A 45 1.65 13.51 7.46
N LEU A 46 2.94 13.75 7.23
CA LEU A 46 3.57 13.53 5.93
C LEU A 46 3.83 12.04 5.64
N SER A 47 4.50 11.36 6.58
CA SER A 47 5.03 10.01 6.36
C SER A 47 3.94 8.93 6.37
N TYR A 48 2.92 9.08 7.22
CA TYR A 48 1.83 8.12 7.33
C TYR A 48 0.52 8.68 6.79
N GLY A 49 0.21 9.96 7.02
CA GLY A 49 -1.02 10.58 6.55
C GLY A 49 -1.08 10.73 5.03
N LEU A 50 -0.29 11.67 4.51
CA LEU A 50 -0.23 12.00 3.08
C LEU A 50 0.22 10.79 2.25
N SER A 51 1.26 10.08 2.69
CA SER A 51 1.73 8.86 2.04
C SER A 51 0.62 7.82 1.87
N PHE A 52 -0.20 7.54 2.89
CA PHE A 52 -1.30 6.58 2.78
C PHE A 52 -2.41 7.04 1.83
N LEU A 53 -2.73 8.33 1.80
CA LEU A 53 -3.68 8.88 0.82
C LEU A 53 -3.17 8.72 -0.61
N LEU A 54 -1.88 9.02 -0.84
CA LEU A 54 -1.26 8.84 -2.15
C LEU A 54 -1.21 7.35 -2.53
N TYR A 55 -0.88 6.46 -1.59
CA TYR A 55 -0.87 5.02 -1.78
C TYR A 55 -2.25 4.51 -2.23
N THR A 56 -3.30 4.83 -1.47
CA THR A 56 -4.67 4.39 -1.77
C THR A 56 -5.21 5.00 -3.05
N ARG A 57 -4.82 6.24 -3.39
CA ARG A 57 -5.14 6.86 -4.68
C ARG A 57 -4.43 6.16 -5.84
N ALA A 58 -3.14 5.88 -5.70
CA ALA A 58 -2.36 5.15 -6.69
C ALA A 58 -2.92 3.74 -6.91
N GLN A 59 -3.39 3.06 -5.86
CA GLN A 59 -4.03 1.74 -5.99
C GLN A 59 -5.27 1.77 -6.86
N ARG A 60 -6.05 2.86 -6.81
CA ARG A 60 -7.26 3.00 -7.63
C ARG A 60 -6.95 3.24 -9.09
N VAL A 61 -5.93 4.05 -9.37
CA VAL A 61 -5.58 4.44 -10.74
C VAL A 61 -4.75 3.35 -11.43
N LEU A 62 -3.79 2.74 -10.73
CA LEU A 62 -2.84 1.79 -11.29
C LEU A 62 -3.24 0.32 -11.09
N GLY A 63 -4.20 0.06 -10.18
CA GLY A 63 -4.51 -1.28 -9.69
C GLY A 63 -3.54 -1.74 -8.59
N ALA A 64 -4.02 -2.66 -7.74
CA ALA A 64 -3.27 -3.11 -6.56
C ALA A 64 -1.92 -3.77 -6.91
N ALA A 65 -1.86 -4.56 -7.99
CA ALA A 65 -0.64 -5.26 -8.40
C ALA A 65 0.49 -4.30 -8.82
N ARG A 66 0.22 -3.35 -9.72
CA ARG A 66 1.23 -2.38 -10.17
C ARG A 66 1.63 -1.43 -9.05
N GLN A 67 0.67 -0.96 -8.27
CA GLN A 67 0.95 -0.09 -7.13
C GLN A 67 1.82 -0.81 -6.10
N GLY A 68 1.52 -2.08 -5.79
CA GLY A 68 2.32 -2.90 -4.87
C GLY A 68 3.76 -3.07 -5.35
N ALA A 69 3.97 -3.33 -6.65
CA ALA A 69 5.31 -3.43 -7.23
C ALA A 69 6.11 -2.12 -7.11
N LEU A 70 5.48 -0.96 -7.34
CA LEU A 70 6.12 0.35 -7.14
C LEU A 70 6.45 0.60 -5.67
N PHE A 71 5.54 0.25 -4.75
CA PHE A 71 5.75 0.44 -3.32
C PHE A 71 6.86 -0.44 -2.75
N ALA A 72 7.11 -1.60 -3.36
CA ALA A 72 8.19 -2.50 -3.00
C ALA A 72 9.60 -1.89 -3.19
N VAL A 73 9.72 -0.77 -3.90
CA VAL A 73 10.99 -0.02 -4.04
C VAL A 73 11.29 0.82 -2.80
N ALA A 74 10.29 1.17 -1.99
CA ALA A 74 10.45 2.08 -0.85
C ALA A 74 11.53 1.67 0.17
N PRO A 75 11.68 0.39 0.56
CA PRO A 75 12.75 -0.02 1.47
C PRO A 75 14.15 0.22 0.93
N PHE A 76 14.38 0.00 -0.38
CA PHE A 76 15.66 0.26 -1.03
C PHE A 76 15.97 1.74 -1.09
N ALA A 77 14.96 2.56 -1.41
CA ALA A 77 15.10 4.01 -1.39
C ALA A 77 15.43 4.53 0.02
N GLY A 78 14.76 3.99 1.04
CA GLY A 78 15.04 4.31 2.44
C GLY A 78 16.48 3.96 2.85
N ALA A 79 16.93 2.74 2.53
CA ALA A 79 18.30 2.31 2.81
C ALA A 79 19.35 3.17 2.07
N ALA A 80 19.10 3.49 0.80
CA ALA A 80 19.98 4.35 0.02
C ALA A 80 20.05 5.79 0.57
N LEU A 81 18.92 6.32 1.04
CA LEU A 81 18.87 7.65 1.66
C LEU A 81 19.46 7.68 3.08
N ALA A 82 19.44 6.57 3.81
CA ALA A 82 19.99 6.50 5.17
C ALA A 82 21.50 6.81 5.19
N ILE A 83 22.24 6.42 4.16
CA ILE A 83 23.70 6.67 4.06
C ILE A 83 24.02 8.18 4.08
N PRO A 84 23.54 9.00 3.14
CA PRO A 84 23.83 10.44 3.15
C PRO A 84 23.06 11.24 4.20
N LEU A 85 21.84 10.82 4.58
CA LEU A 85 21.01 11.62 5.51
C LEU A 85 21.32 11.32 6.98
N LEU A 86 21.57 10.06 7.34
CA LEU A 86 21.82 9.62 8.72
C LEU A 86 23.30 9.31 8.97
N GLY A 87 24.12 9.17 7.92
CA GLY A 87 25.53 8.81 8.03
C GLY A 87 25.78 7.31 8.21
N ASP A 88 24.77 6.48 7.91
CA ASP A 88 24.88 5.03 8.06
C ASP A 88 25.94 4.44 7.13
N ARG A 89 26.67 3.44 7.63
CA ARG A 89 27.63 2.66 6.84
C ARG A 89 27.00 1.34 6.46
N ALA A 90 26.81 1.11 5.16
CA ALA A 90 26.28 -0.15 4.67
C ALA A 90 27.21 -1.30 5.07
N SER A 91 26.67 -2.23 5.85
CA SER A 91 27.34 -3.47 6.22
C SER A 91 27.09 -4.56 5.17
N LEU A 92 27.90 -5.63 5.21
CA LEU A 92 27.64 -6.81 4.38
C LEU A 92 26.29 -7.47 4.70
N SER A 93 25.84 -7.40 5.95
CA SER A 93 24.50 -7.87 6.35
C SER A 93 23.38 -7.05 5.70
N ASP A 94 23.54 -5.74 5.55
CA ASP A 94 22.54 -4.89 4.90
C ASP A 94 22.43 -5.22 3.40
N LEU A 95 23.56 -5.49 2.76
CA LEU A 95 23.60 -5.92 1.36
C LEU A 95 22.94 -7.30 1.19
N ALA A 96 23.26 -8.25 2.05
CA ALA A 96 22.63 -9.58 2.02
C ALA A 96 21.11 -9.47 2.26
N GLY A 97 20.68 -8.63 3.20
CA GLY A 97 19.27 -8.33 3.44
C GLY A 97 18.59 -7.70 2.22
N ALA A 98 19.23 -6.74 1.57
CA ALA A 98 18.74 -6.11 0.35
C ALA A 98 18.57 -7.12 -0.79
N GLU A 99 19.53 -8.05 -0.97
CA GLU A 99 19.42 -9.11 -1.96
C GLU A 99 18.25 -10.05 -1.68
N VAL A 100 18.07 -10.50 -0.43
CA VAL A 100 16.94 -11.35 -0.03
C VAL A 100 15.60 -10.64 -0.25
N MET A 101 15.51 -9.35 0.12
CA MET A 101 14.31 -8.55 -0.14
C MET A 101 14.05 -8.41 -1.64
N ALA A 102 15.08 -8.14 -2.45
CA ALA A 102 14.96 -8.00 -3.90
C ALA A 102 14.48 -9.29 -4.55
N ALA A 103 15.02 -10.44 -4.11
CA ALA A 103 14.56 -11.75 -4.54
C ALA A 103 13.06 -11.96 -4.20
N GLY A 104 12.63 -11.61 -2.99
CA GLY A 104 11.22 -11.68 -2.58
C GLY A 104 10.30 -10.82 -3.46
N VAL A 105 10.71 -9.58 -3.76
CA VAL A 105 9.98 -8.68 -4.67
C VAL A 105 9.91 -9.25 -6.08
N LEU A 106 11.01 -9.82 -6.57
CA LEU A 106 11.07 -10.46 -7.90
C LEU A 106 10.18 -11.69 -8.00
N VAL A 107 10.08 -12.50 -6.94
CA VAL A 107 9.15 -13.63 -6.86
C VAL A 107 7.71 -13.11 -6.90
N LEU A 108 7.39 -12.12 -6.06
CA LEU A 108 6.04 -11.55 -6.01
C LEU A 108 5.62 -10.90 -7.33
N ALA A 109 6.54 -10.18 -7.99
CA ALA A 109 6.28 -9.53 -9.28
C ALA A 109 6.04 -10.52 -10.42
N ARG A 110 6.61 -11.74 -10.33
CA ARG A 110 6.41 -12.82 -11.31
C ARG A 110 5.22 -13.73 -10.99
N ALA A 111 4.59 -13.58 -9.82
CA ALA A 111 3.45 -14.39 -9.43
C ALA A 111 2.27 -14.15 -10.40
N ARG A 112 1.91 -15.18 -11.17
CA ARG A 112 0.72 -15.13 -12.03
C ARG A 112 -0.50 -15.51 -11.19
N HIS A 113 -1.50 -14.63 -11.14
CA HIS A 113 -2.81 -14.97 -10.60
C HIS A 113 -3.59 -15.78 -11.64
N GLY A 114 -3.52 -17.11 -11.56
CA GLY A 114 -4.43 -18.02 -12.24
C GLY A 114 -5.42 -18.56 -11.23
N HIS A 115 -6.71 -18.38 -11.49
CA HIS A 115 -7.77 -18.96 -10.68
C HIS A 115 -8.89 -19.43 -11.60
N LEU A 116 -9.43 -20.61 -11.31
CA LEU A 116 -10.61 -21.13 -11.99
C LEU A 116 -11.80 -20.25 -11.58
N HIS A 117 -12.36 -19.54 -12.56
CA HIS A 117 -13.65 -18.89 -12.41
C HIS A 117 -14.72 -19.75 -13.04
N THR A 118 -15.73 -20.10 -12.26
CA THR A 118 -16.98 -20.62 -12.80
C THR A 118 -17.89 -19.41 -13.04
N HIS A 119 -18.08 -19.04 -14.29
CA HIS A 119 -19.11 -18.05 -14.63
C HIS A 119 -20.47 -18.72 -14.55
N ALA A 120 -21.42 -18.13 -13.82
CA ALA A 120 -22.82 -18.44 -14.03
C ALA A 120 -23.18 -18.05 -15.48
N PRO A 121 -24.02 -18.83 -16.19
CA PRO A 121 -24.45 -18.47 -17.53
C PRO A 121 -24.99 -17.04 -17.55
N LEU A 122 -24.34 -16.17 -18.33
CA LEU A 122 -24.79 -14.80 -18.54
C LEU A 122 -26.00 -14.84 -19.47
N THR A 123 -27.20 -14.71 -18.92
CA THR A 123 -28.42 -14.44 -19.70
C THR A 123 -28.43 -12.96 -20.08
N HIS A 124 -28.10 -12.66 -21.33
CA HIS A 124 -28.26 -11.33 -21.91
C HIS A 124 -29.62 -11.24 -22.63
N GLU A 125 -30.38 -10.19 -22.35
CA GLU A 125 -31.61 -9.85 -23.06
C GLU A 125 -31.31 -8.66 -23.97
N HIS A 126 -31.23 -8.93 -25.27
CA HIS A 126 -31.06 -7.91 -26.30
C HIS A 126 -32.17 -8.10 -27.34
N PRO A 127 -32.69 -7.01 -27.94
CA PRO A 127 -33.60 -7.12 -29.07
C PRO A 127 -32.87 -7.81 -30.23
N HIS A 128 -33.32 -9.01 -30.59
CA HIS A 128 -32.84 -9.68 -31.79
C HIS A 128 -33.35 -8.91 -33.01
N VAL A 129 -32.52 -8.04 -33.57
CA VAL A 129 -32.66 -7.65 -34.98
C VAL A 129 -31.89 -8.70 -35.76
N SER A 130 -32.63 -9.61 -36.41
CA SER A 130 -32.07 -10.64 -37.28
C SER A 130 -31.33 -9.96 -38.44
N ASP A 131 -30.01 -9.91 -38.38
CA ASP A 131 -29.19 -9.71 -39.55
C ASP A 131 -28.75 -11.07 -40.12
N ALA A 132 -28.39 -11.09 -41.40
CA ALA A 132 -28.12 -12.30 -42.17
C ALA A 132 -26.94 -13.16 -41.67
N HIS A 133 -26.30 -12.79 -40.54
CA HIS A 133 -25.10 -13.43 -40.02
C HIS A 133 -25.32 -14.38 -38.83
N HIS A 134 -26.55 -14.53 -38.34
CA HIS A 134 -26.84 -15.40 -37.20
C HIS A 134 -27.45 -16.75 -37.62
N LYS A 135 -26.59 -17.74 -37.92
CA LYS A 135 -26.97 -19.15 -38.02
C LYS A 135 -26.22 -19.97 -36.97
N HIS A 136 -26.78 -20.07 -35.77
CA HIS A 136 -26.40 -21.11 -34.81
C HIS A 136 -27.64 -21.57 -34.05
N ARG A 137 -27.71 -22.87 -33.78
CA ARG A 137 -28.76 -23.48 -32.94
C ARG A 137 -28.31 -23.39 -31.48
N HIS A 138 -29.18 -22.83 -30.64
CA HIS A 138 -29.18 -23.09 -29.21
C HIS A 138 -29.56 -24.56 -28.94
#